data_AF-A0A969TYE6-F1
#
_entry.id   AF-A0A969TYE6-F1
#
_cell.length_a   1.000
_cell.length_b   1.000
_cell.length_c   1.000
_cell.angle_alpha   90.00
_cell.angle_beta   90.00
_cell.angle_gamma   90.00
#
_symmetry.space_group_name_H-M   'P 1'
#
loop_
_entity.id
_entity.type
_entity.pdbx_description
1 polymer ?
#
loop_
_entity_poly.entity_id
_entity_poly.type
_entity_poly.pdbx_seq_one_letter_code
_entity_poly.pdbx_strand_id
1 'polypeptide(L)'
;MNCYLQQNAYPFVLLTGDNIYNNGEIEKISAVFEQPYQALLKQNVRFYAVLGNHDIRTNNGEDEIRYSGFHMKGRYYTFTQDAVQFFALDTNGNAAWEEQLNWLEDNLTNSQSPWKIVYGHHPLYSSGMHGSDRDLIERLAPLFSRYGVQLYLSGHDHNYERTKLIEGTTYLVCGGGSNPRPVGHSSWTACSTSTLSFAAFEVYSNWIKIKGIDREGNIFDRATIFNNSVQNIRINSAV
;
A
#
# COMPACT_ATOMS: atom_id res chain seq x y z
N MET A 1 9.51 -10.54 8.50
CA MET A 1 8.09 -10.97 8.47
C MET A 1 7.84 -12.30 9.20
N ASN A 2 8.57 -13.39 8.95
CA ASN A 2 8.35 -14.68 9.66
C ASN A 2 8.37 -14.57 11.20
N CYS A 3 9.36 -13.90 11.78
CA CYS A 3 9.42 -13.68 13.23
C CYS A 3 8.26 -12.80 13.73
N TYR A 4 7.82 -11.83 12.92
CA TYR A 4 6.68 -10.98 13.25
C TYR A 4 5.39 -11.81 13.29
N LEU A 5 5.20 -12.74 12.35
CA LEU A 5 4.05 -13.66 12.29
C LEU A 5 3.94 -14.55 13.53
N GLN A 6 5.07 -15.05 14.04
CA GLN A 6 5.09 -15.87 15.27
C GLN A 6 4.60 -15.10 16.51
N GLN A 7 4.74 -13.77 16.50
CA GLN A 7 4.33 -12.90 17.60
C GLN A 7 2.96 -12.24 17.35
N ASN A 8 2.56 -12.10 16.09
CA ASN A 8 1.36 -11.38 15.67
C ASN A 8 0.76 -12.12 14.47
N ALA A 9 -0.39 -12.76 14.65
CA ALA A 9 -1.13 -13.33 13.53
C ALA A 9 -1.67 -12.22 12.62
N TYR A 10 -1.46 -12.33 11.31
CA TYR A 10 -2.05 -11.44 10.30
C TYR A 10 -2.56 -12.25 9.11
N PRO A 11 -3.74 -11.93 8.55
CA PRO A 11 -4.37 -12.75 7.52
C PRO A 11 -3.82 -12.52 6.11
N PHE A 12 -3.18 -11.37 5.86
CA PHE A 12 -2.68 -11.03 4.54
C PHE A 12 -1.53 -10.01 4.55
N VAL A 13 -0.88 -9.88 3.40
CA VAL A 13 0.17 -8.92 3.05
C VAL A 13 -0.26 -8.15 1.80
N LEU A 14 0.00 -6.85 1.76
CA LEU A 14 -0.09 -6.06 0.53
C LEU A 14 1.29 -5.96 -0.10
N LEU A 15 1.41 -6.30 -1.40
CA LEU A 15 2.63 -6.07 -2.17
C LEU A 15 2.42 -4.86 -3.07
N THR A 16 3.21 -3.81 -2.87
CA THR A 16 3.10 -2.53 -3.59
C THR A 16 3.86 -2.54 -4.92
N GLY A 17 3.92 -3.67 -5.62
CA GLY A 17 4.55 -3.82 -6.94
C GLY A 17 6.05 -4.05 -6.92
N ASP A 18 6.59 -4.25 -8.11
CA ASP A 18 7.91 -4.82 -8.38
C ASP A 18 8.09 -6.17 -7.65
N ASN A 19 7.12 -7.06 -7.88
CA ASN A 19 7.04 -8.36 -7.23
C ASN A 19 8.15 -9.30 -7.74
N ILE A 20 8.52 -9.21 -9.02
CA ILE A 20 9.52 -10.08 -9.64
C ILE A 20 10.56 -9.26 -10.40
N TYR A 21 11.72 -9.08 -9.77
CA TYR A 21 12.85 -8.39 -10.40
C TYR A 21 13.58 -9.28 -11.44
N ASN A 22 14.03 -8.74 -12.57
CA ASN A 22 14.04 -7.32 -12.94
C ASN A 22 12.92 -6.95 -13.93
N ASN A 23 12.17 -7.91 -14.48
CA ASN A 23 11.25 -7.62 -15.58
C ASN A 23 9.89 -8.33 -15.47
N GLY A 24 9.51 -8.85 -14.30
CA GLY A 24 8.24 -9.57 -14.16
C GLY A 24 8.28 -11.01 -14.68
N GLU A 25 9.46 -11.64 -14.75
CA GLU A 25 9.62 -12.97 -15.35
C GLU A 25 9.05 -14.06 -14.44
N ILE A 26 7.82 -14.52 -14.72
CA ILE A 26 7.08 -15.47 -13.88
C ILE A 26 7.84 -16.77 -13.61
N GLU A 27 8.77 -17.16 -14.48
CA GLU A 27 9.66 -18.30 -14.28
C GLU A 27 10.49 -18.20 -12.99
N LYS A 28 10.68 -16.99 -12.46
CA LYS A 28 11.41 -16.73 -11.21
C LYS A 28 10.53 -16.81 -9.96
N ILE A 29 9.20 -16.95 -10.08
CA ILE A 29 8.25 -16.84 -8.97
C ILE A 29 8.64 -17.71 -7.77
N SER A 30 9.14 -18.92 -8.02
CA SER A 30 9.52 -19.82 -6.94
C SER A 30 10.68 -19.27 -6.11
N ALA A 31 11.71 -18.74 -6.78
CA ALA A 31 12.91 -18.24 -6.13
C ALA A 31 12.70 -16.89 -5.41
N VAL A 32 11.86 -16.01 -5.96
CA VAL A 32 11.71 -14.64 -5.44
C VAL A 32 10.50 -14.46 -4.53
N PHE A 33 9.51 -15.35 -4.59
CA PHE A 33 8.29 -15.24 -3.81
C PHE A 33 7.98 -16.52 -3.02
N GLU A 34 7.81 -17.67 -3.66
CA GLU A 34 7.30 -18.87 -2.98
C GLU A 34 8.25 -19.39 -1.91
N GLN A 35 9.55 -19.47 -2.19
CA GLN A 35 10.55 -19.92 -1.22
C GLN A 35 10.77 -18.89 -0.10
N PRO A 36 11.00 -17.58 -0.38
CA PRO A 36 11.17 -16.59 0.67
C PRO A 36 9.96 -16.47 1.62
N TYR A 37 8.75 -16.62 1.09
CA TYR A 37 7.50 -16.49 1.86
C TYR A 37 6.85 -17.84 2.21
N GLN A 38 7.55 -18.97 2.05
CA GLN A 38 6.99 -20.31 2.25
C GLN A 38 6.31 -20.48 3.62
N ALA A 39 6.89 -19.90 4.68
CA ALA A 39 6.33 -19.98 6.03
C ALA A 39 4.98 -19.26 6.19
N LEU A 40 4.79 -18.15 5.46
CA LEU A 40 3.55 -17.38 5.42
C LEU A 40 2.50 -18.13 4.59
N LEU A 41 2.91 -18.63 3.41
CA LEU A 41 2.05 -19.40 2.52
C LEU A 41 1.51 -20.67 3.20
N LYS A 42 2.35 -21.40 3.93
CA LYS A 42 1.95 -22.58 4.73
C LYS A 42 0.91 -22.25 5.83
N GLN A 43 0.87 -21.00 6.27
CA GLN A 43 -0.11 -20.50 7.25
C GLN A 43 -1.32 -19.84 6.60
N ASN A 44 -1.49 -19.99 5.28
CA ASN A 44 -2.58 -19.40 4.49
C ASN A 44 -2.63 -17.87 4.54
N VAL A 45 -1.49 -17.20 4.81
CA VAL A 45 -1.39 -15.75 4.65
C VAL A 45 -1.54 -15.41 3.17
N ARG A 46 -2.53 -14.59 2.83
CA ARG A 46 -2.76 -14.15 1.46
C ARG A 46 -1.84 -12.99 1.08
N PHE A 47 -1.46 -12.89 -0.18
CA PHE A 47 -0.74 -11.74 -0.71
C PHE A 47 -1.64 -11.07 -1.74
N TYR A 48 -1.96 -9.81 -1.53
CA TYR A 48 -2.70 -8.97 -2.49
C TYR A 48 -1.71 -7.99 -3.12
N ALA A 49 -1.35 -8.24 -4.37
CA ALA A 49 -0.31 -7.48 -5.05
C ALA A 49 -0.89 -6.45 -6.04
N VAL A 50 -0.09 -5.44 -6.37
CA VAL A 50 -0.25 -4.61 -7.57
C VAL A 50 0.96 -4.80 -8.48
N LEU A 51 0.88 -4.33 -9.72
CA LEU A 51 2.01 -4.32 -10.64
C LEU A 51 2.86 -3.07 -10.45
N GLY A 52 4.17 -3.24 -10.43
CA GLY A 52 5.17 -2.17 -10.56
C GLY A 52 5.73 -2.03 -11.97
N ASN A 53 6.61 -1.06 -12.15
CA ASN A 53 7.20 -0.77 -13.45
C ASN A 53 8.19 -1.84 -13.92
N HIS A 54 8.68 -2.69 -13.03
CA HIS A 54 9.47 -3.86 -13.40
C HIS A 54 8.56 -5.00 -13.87
N ASP A 55 7.42 -5.19 -13.23
CA ASP A 55 6.50 -6.32 -13.48
C ASP A 55 5.88 -6.26 -14.89
N ILE A 56 5.59 -5.05 -15.40
CA ILE A 56 4.94 -4.89 -16.71
C ILE A 56 5.88 -5.10 -17.91
N ARG A 57 7.17 -5.34 -17.70
CA ARG A 57 8.16 -5.45 -18.78
C ARG A 57 8.08 -6.77 -19.54
N THR A 58 7.63 -7.83 -18.87
CA THR A 58 7.33 -9.13 -19.48
C THR A 58 5.82 -9.29 -19.59
N ASN A 59 5.34 -9.57 -20.80
CA ASN A 59 3.92 -9.86 -21.08
C ASN A 59 2.93 -8.85 -20.45
N ASN A 60 3.33 -7.59 -20.31
CA ASN A 60 2.56 -6.55 -19.64
C ASN A 60 2.09 -6.90 -18.20
N GLY A 61 2.77 -7.79 -17.49
CA GLY A 61 2.39 -8.25 -16.14
C GLY A 61 1.21 -9.24 -16.12
N GLU A 62 0.75 -9.70 -17.28
CA GLU A 62 -0.41 -10.60 -17.39
C GLU A 62 -0.19 -11.96 -16.70
N ASP A 63 1.05 -12.44 -16.66
CA ASP A 63 1.39 -13.69 -15.97
C ASP A 63 1.32 -13.55 -14.44
N GLU A 64 1.72 -12.40 -13.90
CA GLU A 64 1.58 -12.09 -12.47
C GLU A 64 0.13 -11.90 -12.06
N ILE A 65 -0.69 -11.26 -12.90
CA ILE A 65 -2.13 -11.14 -12.67
C ILE A 65 -2.80 -12.52 -12.59
N ARG A 66 -2.41 -13.46 -13.46
CA ARG A 66 -2.93 -14.84 -13.46
C ARG A 66 -2.40 -15.70 -12.33
N TYR A 67 -1.27 -15.32 -11.72
CA TYR A 67 -0.67 -16.11 -10.66
C TYR A 67 -1.50 -16.03 -9.37
N SER A 68 -2.17 -17.13 -9.04
CA SER A 68 -3.10 -17.20 -7.91
C SER A 68 -2.51 -16.78 -6.55
N GLY A 69 -1.20 -16.95 -6.34
CA GLY A 69 -0.54 -16.56 -5.09
C GLY A 69 -0.56 -15.05 -4.82
N PHE A 70 -0.69 -14.22 -5.85
CA PHE A 70 -0.75 -12.76 -5.74
C PHE A 70 -2.15 -12.18 -5.57
N HIS A 71 -3.19 -13.03 -5.65
CA HIS A 71 -4.60 -12.66 -5.45
C HIS A 71 -5.04 -11.38 -6.17
N MET A 72 -4.39 -11.05 -7.30
CA MET A 72 -4.80 -9.96 -8.16
C MET A 72 -6.13 -10.34 -8.81
N LYS A 73 -7.04 -9.36 -8.95
CA LYS A 73 -8.31 -9.56 -9.68
C LYS A 73 -8.35 -8.80 -11.01
N GLY A 74 -7.18 -8.33 -11.45
CA GLY A 74 -6.99 -7.44 -12.59
C GLY A 74 -5.85 -6.45 -12.29
N ARG A 75 -5.60 -5.53 -13.23
CA ARG A 75 -4.59 -4.47 -13.08
C ARG A 75 -4.89 -3.53 -11.91
N TYR A 76 -6.18 -3.26 -11.71
CA TYR A 76 -6.73 -2.58 -10.54
C TYR A 76 -7.94 -3.36 -10.04
N TYR A 77 -8.17 -3.32 -8.73
CA TYR A 77 -9.24 -4.08 -8.10
C TYR A 77 -9.52 -3.63 -6.68
N THR A 78 -10.65 -4.07 -6.12
CA THR A 78 -11.02 -3.83 -4.73
C THR A 78 -11.36 -5.13 -4.01
N PHE A 79 -11.18 -5.11 -2.69
CA PHE A 79 -11.67 -6.14 -1.79
C PHE A 79 -11.91 -5.53 -0.41
N THR A 80 -12.75 -6.19 0.37
CA THR A 80 -13.05 -5.80 1.75
C THR A 80 -12.54 -6.87 2.69
N GLN A 81 -11.89 -6.44 3.77
CA GLN A 81 -11.56 -7.28 4.91
C GLN A 81 -12.03 -6.56 6.17
N ASP A 82 -12.99 -7.19 6.86
CA ASP A 82 -13.66 -6.62 8.02
C ASP A 82 -14.20 -5.19 7.75
N ALA A 83 -13.73 -4.19 8.49
CA ALA A 83 -14.17 -2.80 8.38
C ALA A 83 -13.37 -1.97 7.35
N VAL A 84 -12.53 -2.60 6.54
CA VAL A 84 -11.62 -1.92 5.61
C VAL A 84 -11.92 -2.34 4.17
N GLN A 85 -12.14 -1.34 3.31
CA GLN A 85 -12.09 -1.56 1.87
C GLN A 85 -10.73 -1.12 1.33
N PHE A 86 -10.12 -2.01 0.55
CA PHE A 86 -8.84 -1.80 -0.09
C PHE A 86 -9.06 -1.53 -1.59
N PHE A 87 -8.29 -0.60 -2.14
CA PHE A 87 -8.34 -0.21 -3.55
C PHE A 87 -6.93 -0.32 -4.13
N ALA A 88 -6.71 -1.36 -4.91
CA ALA A 88 -5.45 -1.65 -5.60
C ALA A 88 -5.47 -0.93 -6.95
N LEU A 89 -4.48 -0.08 -7.21
CA LEU A 89 -4.37 0.71 -8.43
C LEU A 89 -3.16 0.29 -9.26
N ASP A 90 -3.34 0.28 -10.59
CA ASP A 90 -2.23 0.27 -11.53
C ASP A 90 -1.74 1.71 -11.72
N THR A 91 -0.53 1.98 -11.25
CA THR A 91 0.09 3.30 -11.36
C THR A 91 1.09 3.38 -12.51
N ASN A 92 1.16 2.37 -13.39
CA ASN A 92 2.11 2.39 -14.50
C ASN A 92 1.72 3.39 -15.59
N GLY A 93 2.71 3.80 -16.38
CA GLY A 93 2.50 4.75 -17.49
C GLY A 93 1.55 4.25 -18.58
N ASN A 94 1.36 2.92 -18.68
CA ASN A 94 0.43 2.29 -19.63
C ASN A 94 -0.90 1.86 -18.99
N ALA A 95 -1.20 2.32 -17.78
CA ALA A 95 -2.47 2.04 -17.14
C ALA A 95 -3.64 2.68 -17.92
N ALA A 96 -4.79 2.01 -17.90
CA ALA A 96 -6.05 2.51 -18.45
C ALA A 96 -6.63 3.60 -17.53
N TRP A 97 -5.99 4.77 -17.51
CA TRP A 97 -6.22 5.80 -16.49
C TRP A 97 -7.63 6.36 -16.47
N GLU A 98 -8.28 6.53 -17.62
CA GLU A 98 -9.65 7.06 -17.68
C GLU A 98 -10.63 6.07 -17.05
N GLU A 99 -10.58 4.81 -17.46
CA GLU A 99 -11.42 3.74 -16.94
C GLU A 99 -11.13 3.48 -15.45
N GLN A 100 -9.86 3.49 -15.06
CA GLN A 100 -9.45 3.28 -13.67
C GLN A 100 -9.93 4.42 -12.76
N LEU A 101 -9.88 5.68 -13.19
CA LEU A 101 -10.33 6.81 -12.37
C LEU A 101 -11.85 6.81 -12.20
N ASN A 102 -12.61 6.53 -13.26
CA ASN A 102 -14.06 6.35 -13.17
C ASN A 102 -14.41 5.18 -12.24
N TRP A 103 -13.74 4.04 -12.41
CA TRP A 103 -13.90 2.88 -11.52
C TRP A 103 -13.59 3.21 -10.06
N LEU A 104 -12.51 3.96 -9.80
CA LEU A 104 -12.12 4.33 -8.45
C LEU A 104 -13.16 5.26 -7.81
N GLU A 105 -13.60 6.30 -8.52
CA GLU A 105 -14.60 7.25 -8.02
C GLU A 105 -15.94 6.55 -7.72
N ASP A 106 -16.38 5.64 -8.59
CA ASP A 106 -17.59 4.83 -8.38
C ASP A 106 -17.48 3.94 -7.13
N ASN A 107 -16.34 3.24 -6.97
CA ASN A 107 -16.15 2.34 -5.82
C ASN A 107 -15.98 3.13 -4.51
N LEU A 108 -15.32 4.29 -4.54
CA LEU A 108 -15.18 5.18 -3.38
C LEU A 108 -16.53 5.78 -2.95
N THR A 109 -17.35 6.20 -3.93
CA THR A 109 -18.69 6.75 -3.70
C THR A 109 -19.61 5.72 -3.03
N ASN A 110 -19.55 4.47 -3.48
CA ASN A 110 -20.43 3.40 -2.98
C ASN A 110 -19.90 2.70 -1.72
N SER A 111 -18.65 2.95 -1.32
CA SER A 111 -18.02 2.31 -0.18
C SER A 111 -18.69 2.68 1.15
N GLN A 112 -19.20 1.65 1.84
CA GLN A 112 -19.73 1.78 3.21
C GLN A 112 -18.69 1.47 4.29
N SER A 113 -17.46 1.11 3.89
CA SER A 113 -16.41 0.78 4.84
C SER A 113 -15.92 2.04 5.56
N PRO A 114 -15.82 2.02 6.90
CA PRO A 114 -15.31 3.16 7.66
C PRO A 114 -13.85 3.47 7.34
N TRP A 115 -13.09 2.47 6.90
CA TRP A 115 -11.72 2.63 6.45
C TRP A 115 -11.59 2.35 4.95
N LYS A 116 -10.96 3.29 4.25
CA LYS A 116 -10.61 3.20 2.83
C LYS A 116 -9.11 3.33 2.71
N ILE A 117 -8.46 2.27 2.25
CA ILE A 117 -7.01 2.22 2.05
C ILE A 117 -6.74 1.99 0.57
N VAL A 118 -6.02 2.92 -0.05
CA VAL A 118 -5.61 2.81 -1.45
C VAL A 118 -4.15 2.38 -1.48
N TYR A 119 -3.77 1.56 -2.46
CA TYR A 119 -2.38 1.19 -2.65
C TYR A 119 -2.06 1.01 -4.13
N GLY A 120 -0.84 1.40 -4.50
CA GLY A 120 -0.30 1.33 -5.85
C GLY A 120 1.22 1.17 -5.79
N HIS A 121 1.89 1.25 -6.93
CA HIS A 121 3.35 1.12 -6.95
C HIS A 121 4.07 2.46 -6.76
N HIS A 122 3.72 3.47 -7.55
CA HIS A 122 4.41 4.77 -7.57
C HIS A 122 3.90 5.72 -6.47
N PRO A 123 4.79 6.42 -5.74
CA PRO A 123 4.39 7.32 -4.67
C PRO A 123 3.81 8.64 -5.20
N LEU A 124 2.76 9.16 -4.54
CA LEU A 124 2.32 10.55 -4.75
C LEU A 124 3.32 11.52 -4.12
N TYR A 125 3.71 11.27 -2.87
CA TYR A 125 4.64 12.09 -2.11
C TYR A 125 5.85 11.26 -1.72
N SER A 126 7.04 11.70 -2.13
CA SER A 126 8.30 11.08 -1.73
C SER A 126 9.44 12.10 -1.72
N SER A 127 10.30 11.99 -0.71
CA SER A 127 11.59 12.65 -0.58
C SER A 127 12.73 11.68 -0.95
N GLY A 128 12.38 10.54 -1.56
CA GLY A 128 13.30 9.53 -2.09
C GLY A 128 13.96 9.97 -3.39
N MET A 129 14.58 9.00 -4.07
CA MET A 129 15.37 9.25 -5.28
C MET A 129 14.49 9.67 -6.46
N HIS A 130 13.29 9.10 -6.59
CA HIS A 130 12.34 9.41 -7.66
C HIS A 130 11.47 10.61 -7.32
N GLY A 131 11.19 10.83 -6.03
CA GLY A 131 10.49 12.01 -5.54
C GLY A 131 8.98 11.96 -5.75
N SER A 132 8.29 13.06 -5.46
CA SER A 132 6.84 13.17 -5.64
C SER A 132 6.42 13.17 -7.11
N ASP A 133 5.39 12.39 -7.44
CA ASP A 133 4.77 12.35 -8.76
C ASP A 133 3.60 13.35 -8.85
N ARG A 134 3.79 14.43 -9.62
CA ARG A 134 2.79 15.50 -9.76
C ARG A 134 1.53 15.04 -10.48
N ASP A 135 1.67 14.20 -11.51
CA ASP A 135 0.54 13.73 -12.29
C ASP A 135 -0.36 12.83 -11.43
N LEU A 136 0.24 11.98 -10.58
CA LEU A 136 -0.50 11.18 -9.62
C LEU A 136 -1.16 12.02 -8.54
N ILE A 137 -0.48 13.05 -8.02
CA ILE A 137 -1.07 13.99 -7.06
C ILE A 137 -2.33 14.64 -7.66
N GLU A 138 -2.23 15.18 -8.88
CA GLU A 138 -3.35 15.87 -9.54
C GLU A 138 -4.54 14.93 -9.81
N ARG A 139 -4.27 13.67 -10.17
CA ARG A 139 -5.32 12.69 -10.50
C ARG A 139 -5.99 12.07 -9.27
N LEU A 140 -5.23 11.76 -8.23
CA LEU A 140 -5.68 10.90 -7.13
C LEU A 140 -5.95 11.64 -5.82
N ALA A 141 -5.13 12.64 -5.47
CA ALA A 141 -5.29 13.34 -4.18
C ALA A 141 -6.67 14.01 -4.02
N PRO A 142 -7.27 14.64 -5.06
CA PRO A 142 -8.62 15.19 -4.94
C PRO A 142 -9.69 14.13 -4.63
N LEU A 143 -9.59 12.94 -5.21
CA LEU A 143 -10.49 11.82 -4.92
C LEU A 143 -10.30 11.33 -3.49
N PHE A 144 -9.05 11.21 -3.04
CA PHE A 144 -8.72 10.76 -1.68
C PHE A 144 -9.30 11.70 -0.62
N SER A 145 -9.11 13.01 -0.82
CA SER A 145 -9.66 14.06 0.03
C SER A 145 -11.20 14.06 0.02
N ARG A 146 -11.82 14.02 -1.17
CA ARG A 146 -13.29 14.04 -1.34
C ARG A 146 -13.98 12.85 -0.68
N TYR A 147 -13.43 11.64 -0.83
CA TYR A 147 -14.09 10.39 -0.40
C TYR A 147 -13.57 9.84 0.93
N GLY A 148 -12.65 10.56 1.58
CA GLY A 148 -12.06 10.17 2.86
C GLY A 148 -11.28 8.87 2.75
N VAL A 149 -10.28 8.83 1.88
CA VAL A 149 -9.22 7.80 1.91
C VAL A 149 -8.25 8.18 3.02
N GLN A 150 -8.02 7.28 3.98
CA GLN A 150 -7.17 7.62 5.13
C GLN A 150 -5.70 7.30 4.91
N LEU A 151 -5.41 6.35 4.02
CA LEU A 151 -4.07 5.84 3.81
C LEU A 151 -3.83 5.49 2.34
N TYR A 152 -2.73 5.98 1.79
CA TYR A 152 -2.18 5.57 0.51
C TYR A 152 -0.84 4.85 0.73
N LEU A 153 -0.71 3.63 0.22
CA LEU A 153 0.51 2.82 0.32
C LEU A 153 1.19 2.68 -1.03
N SER A 154 2.52 2.81 -1.05
CA SER A 154 3.32 2.71 -2.27
C SER A 154 4.68 2.05 -2.06
N GLY A 155 5.33 1.66 -3.15
CA GLY A 155 6.70 1.20 -3.22
C GLY A 155 7.52 2.15 -4.09
N HIS A 156 8.18 1.60 -5.12
CA HIS A 156 8.99 2.27 -6.15
C HIS A 156 10.22 3.03 -5.65
N ASP A 157 10.03 3.97 -4.74
CA ASP A 157 11.13 4.58 -4.02
C ASP A 157 11.63 3.63 -2.94
N HIS A 158 12.92 3.26 -3.04
CA HIS A 158 13.51 2.23 -2.21
C HIS A 158 13.82 2.74 -0.80
N ASN A 159 12.83 3.25 -0.09
CA ASN A 159 12.96 3.71 1.28
C ASN A 159 11.67 3.44 2.04
N TYR A 160 11.70 3.78 3.33
CA TYR A 160 10.49 4.03 4.09
C TYR A 160 10.29 5.53 4.21
N GLU A 161 9.09 6.02 3.94
CA GLU A 161 8.70 7.39 4.25
C GLU A 161 7.22 7.47 4.54
N ARG A 162 6.86 8.10 5.65
CA ARG A 162 5.47 8.38 6.02
C ARG A 162 5.28 9.89 6.14
N THR A 163 4.22 10.39 5.54
CA THR A 163 3.84 11.80 5.63
C THR A 163 3.15 12.11 6.96
N LYS A 164 3.11 13.39 7.30
CA LYS A 164 2.06 13.98 8.13
C LYS A 164 0.73 13.88 7.37
N LEU A 165 -0.37 14.15 8.05
CA LEU A 165 -1.68 14.20 7.39
C LEU A 165 -1.69 15.32 6.33
N ILE A 166 -2.03 14.98 5.10
CA ILE A 166 -2.22 15.92 3.98
C ILE A 166 -3.67 15.75 3.54
N GLU A 167 -4.48 16.78 3.77
CA GLU A 167 -5.91 16.80 3.38
C GLU A 167 -6.68 15.52 3.77
N GLY A 168 -6.45 15.03 4.99
CA GLY A 168 -7.13 13.83 5.51
C GLY A 168 -6.50 12.48 5.13
N THR A 169 -5.47 12.46 4.28
CA THR A 169 -4.77 11.25 3.85
C THR A 169 -3.34 11.20 4.43
N THR A 170 -2.92 10.04 4.91
CA THR A 170 -1.51 9.74 5.17
C THR A 170 -0.95 8.96 3.99
N TYR A 171 0.23 9.34 3.49
CA TYR A 171 0.91 8.62 2.42
C TYR A 171 2.11 7.89 3.01
N LEU A 172 2.31 6.65 2.59
CA LEU A 172 3.39 5.81 3.08
C LEU A 172 4.08 5.10 1.91
N VAL A 173 5.35 5.42 1.74
CA VAL A 173 6.29 4.70 0.88
C VAL A 173 6.94 3.60 1.71
N CYS A 174 6.88 2.36 1.23
CA CYS A 174 7.51 1.19 1.84
C CYS A 174 8.21 0.34 0.78
N GLY A 175 9.10 0.94 -0.02
CA GLY A 175 9.88 0.26 -1.06
C GLY A 175 11.24 -0.25 -0.59
N GLY A 176 11.60 -0.09 0.68
CA GLY A 176 12.85 -0.56 1.27
C GLY A 176 12.96 -2.08 1.47
N GLY A 177 12.31 -2.91 0.66
CA GLY A 177 12.23 -4.37 0.88
C GLY A 177 13.49 -5.15 0.52
N SER A 178 14.33 -4.64 -0.39
CA SER A 178 15.48 -5.39 -0.95
C SER A 178 16.77 -4.58 -1.07
N ASN A 179 16.70 -3.32 -1.52
CA ASN A 179 17.87 -2.49 -1.78
C ASN A 179 17.61 -1.02 -1.43
N PRO A 180 17.63 -0.65 -0.14
CA PRO A 180 17.24 0.69 0.29
C PRO A 180 18.20 1.76 -0.23
N ARG A 181 17.65 2.94 -0.54
CA ARG A 181 18.36 4.11 -1.07
C ARG A 181 18.23 5.28 -0.09
N PRO A 182 19.14 6.28 -0.18
CA PRO A 182 19.03 7.51 0.60
C PRO A 182 17.66 8.16 0.43
N VAL A 183 17.07 8.63 1.52
CA VAL A 183 15.84 9.41 1.55
C VAL A 183 16.07 10.72 2.30
N GLY A 184 15.48 11.80 1.80
CA GLY A 184 15.51 13.10 2.43
C GLY A 184 14.38 13.32 3.43
N HIS A 185 14.11 14.60 3.66
CA HIS A 185 12.98 15.10 4.42
C HIS A 185 12.36 16.29 3.70
N SER A 186 11.04 16.29 3.62
CA SER A 186 10.21 17.42 3.19
C SER A 186 9.41 17.97 4.37
N SER A 187 8.78 19.13 4.22
CA SER A 187 7.96 19.76 5.28
C SER A 187 6.80 18.86 5.77
N TRP A 188 6.29 18.04 4.85
CA TRP A 188 5.23 17.05 5.09
C TRP A 188 5.76 15.69 5.56
N THR A 189 7.08 15.44 5.62
CA THR A 189 7.62 14.17 6.12
C THR A 189 7.40 14.07 7.64
N ALA A 190 6.80 12.96 8.10
CA ALA A 190 6.69 12.65 9.52
C ALA A 190 7.79 11.68 9.99
N CYS A 191 8.15 10.70 9.16
CA CYS A 191 9.24 9.77 9.41
C CYS A 191 9.80 9.29 8.07
N SER A 192 11.12 9.16 7.95
CA SER A 192 11.76 8.52 6.80
C SER A 192 13.00 7.75 7.25
N THR A 193 13.32 6.66 6.55
CA THR A 193 14.55 5.88 6.78
C THR A 193 14.98 5.11 5.53
N SER A 194 16.29 4.94 5.40
CA SER A 194 16.95 4.17 4.34
C SER A 194 17.34 2.76 4.82
N THR A 195 16.48 2.12 5.61
CA THR A 195 16.72 0.76 6.14
C THR A 195 15.85 -0.27 5.44
N LEU A 196 16.35 -1.52 5.40
CA LEU A 196 15.55 -2.67 5.01
C LEU A 196 14.37 -2.81 5.98
N SER A 197 13.16 -2.68 5.47
CA SER A 197 11.98 -2.55 6.32
C SER A 197 10.70 -3.03 5.66
N PHE A 198 9.70 -3.26 6.52
CA PHE A 198 8.30 -3.43 6.14
C PHE A 198 7.42 -2.64 7.12
N ALA A 199 6.17 -2.36 6.71
CA ALA A 199 5.17 -1.74 7.56
C ALA A 199 4.16 -2.78 8.05
N ALA A 200 3.74 -2.66 9.31
CA ALA A 200 2.63 -3.44 9.87
C ALA A 200 1.49 -2.52 10.29
N PHE A 201 0.26 -2.97 10.01
CA PHE A 201 -0.97 -2.22 10.25
C PHE A 201 -1.89 -3.03 11.17
N GLU A 202 -2.36 -2.41 12.24
CA GLU A 202 -3.42 -2.95 13.10
C GLU A 202 -4.62 -2.02 12.99
N VAL A 203 -5.75 -2.53 12.51
CA VAL A 203 -6.94 -1.72 12.27
C VAL A 203 -7.97 -1.98 13.36
N TYR A 204 -8.41 -0.92 14.02
CA TYR A 204 -9.46 -0.91 15.03
C TYR A 204 -10.66 -0.11 14.51
N SER A 205 -11.78 -0.14 15.25
CA SER A 205 -13.01 0.55 14.84
C SER A 205 -12.83 2.06 14.62
N ASN A 206 -11.98 2.72 15.41
CA ASN A 206 -11.79 4.17 15.37
C ASN A 206 -10.34 4.63 15.16
N TRP A 207 -9.38 3.71 15.05
CA TRP A 207 -8.01 4.07 14.67
C TRP A 207 -7.25 2.96 13.94
N ILE A 208 -6.22 3.34 13.19
CA ILE A 208 -5.21 2.44 12.60
C ILE A 208 -3.89 2.69 13.30
N LYS A 209 -3.23 1.63 13.77
CA LYS A 209 -1.83 1.66 14.21
C LYS A 209 -0.92 1.37 13.02
N ILE A 210 0.13 2.15 12.87
CA ILE A 210 1.20 1.91 11.90
C ILE A 210 2.49 1.65 12.68
N LYS A 211 3.24 0.62 12.28
CA LYS A 211 4.61 0.35 12.73
C LYS A 211 5.53 0.20 11.53
N GLY A 212 6.60 0.99 11.47
CA GLY A 212 7.74 0.72 10.60
C GLY A 212 8.72 -0.19 11.32
N ILE A 213 9.07 -1.32 10.71
CA ILE A 213 9.86 -2.40 11.32
C ILE A 213 11.08 -2.70 10.45
N ASP A 214 12.27 -2.69 11.03
CA ASP A 214 13.50 -3.06 10.33
C ASP A 214 13.70 -4.59 10.22
N ARG A 215 14.75 -5.02 9.53
CA ARG A 215 15.05 -6.46 9.34
C ARG A 215 15.42 -7.18 10.65
N GLU A 216 15.94 -6.46 11.65
CA GLU A 216 16.24 -6.98 12.98
C GLU A 216 14.98 -7.09 13.87
N GLY A 217 13.86 -6.50 13.43
CA GLY A 217 12.58 -6.51 14.15
C GLY A 217 12.38 -5.30 15.07
N ASN A 218 13.27 -4.31 15.03
CA ASN A 218 13.09 -3.08 15.81
C ASN A 218 12.01 -2.20 15.17
N ILE A 219 11.20 -1.58 16.02
CA ILE A 219 10.18 -0.63 15.60
C ILE A 219 10.81 0.76 15.61
N PHE A 220 11.09 1.31 14.42
CA PHE A 220 11.67 2.65 14.27
C PHE A 220 10.61 3.74 14.05
N ASP A 221 9.41 3.38 13.59
CA ASP A 221 8.29 4.30 13.41
C ASP A 221 7.02 3.78 14.08
N ARG A 222 6.26 4.68 14.71
CA ARG A 222 4.95 4.42 15.28
C ARG A 222 4.03 5.59 14.98
N ALA A 223 2.87 5.30 14.41
CA ALA A 223 1.84 6.29 14.18
C ALA A 223 0.44 5.74 14.46
N THR A 224 -0.49 6.66 14.63
CA THR A 224 -1.91 6.35 14.76
C THR A 224 -2.71 7.29 13.89
N ILE A 225 -3.58 6.73 13.04
CA ILE A 225 -4.56 7.47 12.25
C ILE A 225 -5.90 7.29 12.93
N PHE A 226 -6.61 8.37 13.22
CA PHE A 226 -7.95 8.31 13.82
C PHE A 226 -9.03 8.46 12.76
N ASN A 227 -10.13 7.72 12.92
CA ASN A 227 -11.29 7.88 12.05
C ASN A 227 -12.20 8.99 12.59
N ASN A 228 -12.11 10.18 12.00
CA ASN A 228 -12.92 11.33 12.43
C ASN A 228 -14.42 11.18 12.10
N SER A 229 -14.80 10.27 11.19
CA SER A 229 -16.22 10.02 10.87
C SER A 229 -17.00 9.43 12.06
N VAL A 230 -16.33 8.76 13.00
CA VAL A 230 -16.94 8.20 14.22
C VAL A 230 -17.20 9.28 15.28
N GLN A 231 -16.49 10.42 15.23
CA GLN A 231 -16.72 11.52 16.19
C GLN A 231 -18.02 12.29 15.88
N ASN A 232 -18.41 12.40 14.61
CA ASN A 232 -19.63 13.13 14.20
C ASN A 232 -20.94 12.43 14.60
N ILE A 233 -20.91 11.13 14.94
CA ILE A 233 -22.11 10.41 15.43
C ILE A 233 -22.42 10.76 16.89
N ARG A 234 -21.42 11.20 17.68
CA ARG A 234 -21.61 11.53 19.10
C ARG A 234 -22.13 12.95 19.37
N ILE A 235 -22.19 13.82 18.36
CA ILE A 235 -22.60 15.22 18.56
C ILE A 235 -24.09 15.45 18.20
N ASN A 236 -24.74 14.52 17.49
CA ASN A 236 -26.17 14.64 17.13
C ASN A 236 -27.12 13.89 18.09
N SER A 237 -26.66 13.57 19.31
CA SER A 237 -27.51 12.98 20.37
C SER A 237 -27.31 13.71 21.70
N ALA A 238 -27.53 15.02 21.68
CA ALA A 238 -27.83 15.80 22.88
C ALA A 238 -28.68 17.03 22.53
N VAL A 239 -29.98 16.88 22.83
CA VAL A 239 -31.04 17.90 23.02
C VAL A 239 -31.52 18.66 21.79
#